data_AF-A0A210Q3X9-F1
#
_entry.id   AF-A0A210Q3X9-F1
#
_cell.length_a   1.000
_cell.length_b   1.000
_cell.length_c   1.000
_cell.angle_alpha   90.00
_cell.angle_beta   90.00
_cell.angle_gamma   90.00
#
_symmetry.space_group_name_H-M   'P 1'
#
loop_
_entity.id
_entity.type
_entity.pdbx_description
1 polymer ?
#
loop_
_entity_poly.entity_id
_entity_poly.type
_entity_poly.pdbx_seq_one_letter_code
_entity_poly.pdbx_strand_id
1 'polypeptide(L)'
;MSALLVVCISLCVAVPAVHGSINSVMSRLSDRIFLDQNTRDSPGHPPFSWSHNKGLYGTEVKLNFHGEPEMAVLREAFSIYDNNMFATAWITACSLETTLYGTGPMTIPLMIDSAVEAIGNFHNRNYNFTNSIMTFWPQVYNATTRTFQSTPSNLLQLLQLADTFPVKLIEDLMKIFGLKDMEQVVEHLIQEKDMFSRAFHIPPDFDDTFVNLGLGALLRNAQESYPQSWKQWQIQNSNVTSALHALRKYAYRPSSTNPDVNTIDPRTYFYMRSFLSEHHDENLALVPTWIQNTREAMQGDKKGVSMPFSVNNVDVTVAANAIYGLTSGLLSNIIDDVEFDADLQRIYLNTSSLIAHELSYNFSSRPDLALTYYPSKHECYWFVARTLSLMQRYLLNNNETDTLPFPVMNTVKLAFENTLKREVTPEILKASKDDFEGRIYWDNFLGDGDINSDNSSVVRAEDRIFTTAMVVNTLIDVWTVYNQSAFRLEWLPGVSPQLNDTIKRAVAWLTDFSLGPTYKPWNTFFSGSGKGLKSLPFWYPANRIEYMNGTAVNSSVIPHGVNFLIGISGYVPDEKYNAMLKVPHFGVMTPTDFPGFNDPTEPHGFFPFWSSDSYTYSATLMALSKYTNIKQ
;
A
#
# COMPACT_ATOMS: atom_id res chain seq x y z
N MET A 1 -19.62 42.38 -7.22
CA MET A 1 -19.51 43.04 -5.89
C MET A 1 -18.36 42.35 -5.20
N SER A 2 -17.18 42.93 -5.37
CA SER A 2 -15.93 42.20 -5.62
C SER A 2 -14.83 42.64 -4.65
N ALA A 3 -15.12 42.72 -3.35
CA ALA A 3 -14.17 43.29 -2.39
C ALA A 3 -14.27 42.76 -0.95
N LEU A 4 -15.05 41.72 -0.66
CA LEU A 4 -15.22 41.23 0.73
C LEU A 4 -14.88 39.75 0.98
N LEU A 5 -14.38 39.02 -0.02
CA LEU A 5 -13.90 37.63 0.16
C LEU A 5 -12.39 37.46 -0.08
N VAL A 6 -11.64 38.56 -0.25
CA VAL A 6 -10.21 38.55 -0.62
C VAL A 6 -9.28 39.00 0.53
N VAL A 7 -9.78 39.08 1.76
CA VAL A 7 -8.94 39.42 2.92
C VAL A 7 -9.15 38.43 4.04
N CYS A 8 -8.57 37.24 3.88
CA CYS A 8 -7.91 36.46 4.93
C CYS A 8 -7.13 35.32 4.27
N ILE A 9 -5.84 35.20 4.62
CA ILE A 9 -4.85 34.19 4.18
C ILE A 9 -4.07 34.59 2.91
N SER A 10 -3.30 35.66 3.02
CA SER A 10 -2.03 35.83 2.28
C SER A 10 -1.02 36.48 3.21
N LEU A 11 -0.67 35.74 4.25
CA LEU A 11 0.55 35.92 5.00
C LEU A 11 1.27 34.57 4.94
N CYS A 12 2.10 34.39 3.92
CA CYS A 12 3.27 33.54 4.04
C CYS A 12 4.15 34.16 5.13
N VAL A 13 3.78 33.96 6.40
CA VAL A 13 4.78 33.95 7.46
C VAL A 13 5.63 32.75 7.10
N ALA A 14 6.87 32.98 6.68
CA ALA A 14 7.90 31.97 6.75
C ALA A 14 7.97 31.55 8.22
N VAL A 15 7.14 30.59 8.62
CA VAL A 15 7.22 29.97 9.93
C VAL A 15 8.56 29.24 9.88
N PRO A 16 9.54 29.64 10.72
CA PRO A 16 10.85 29.04 10.65
C PRO A 16 10.71 27.53 10.84
N ALA A 17 11.47 26.76 10.06
CA ALA A 17 11.67 25.33 10.30
C ALA A 17 11.94 25.13 11.80
N VAL A 18 11.39 24.08 12.40
CA VAL A 18 11.61 23.86 13.83
C VAL A 18 13.02 23.30 14.00
N HIS A 19 13.98 24.19 14.20
CA HIS A 19 15.37 23.81 14.42
C HIS A 19 15.48 23.07 15.76
N GLY A 20 15.70 21.76 15.70
CA GLY A 20 15.92 20.90 16.85
C GLY A 20 17.04 19.92 16.57
N SER A 21 17.71 19.43 17.62
CA SER A 21 18.58 18.27 17.45
C SER A 21 17.75 17.06 16.99
N ILE A 22 18.37 16.13 16.24
CA ILE A 22 17.70 14.90 15.76
C ILE A 22 16.97 14.19 16.92
N ASN A 23 17.59 14.12 18.10
CA ASN A 23 16.97 13.51 19.29
C ASN A 23 15.68 14.23 19.74
N SER A 24 15.68 15.57 19.73
CA SER A 24 14.48 16.36 20.07
C SER A 24 13.35 16.13 19.06
N VAL A 25 13.68 16.05 17.77
CA VAL A 25 12.71 15.74 16.72
C VAL A 25 12.16 14.33 16.88
N MET A 26 13.02 13.33 17.13
CA MET A 26 12.59 11.95 17.38
C MET A 26 11.63 11.84 18.57
N SER A 27 11.91 12.50 19.70
CA SER A 27 11.00 12.51 20.85
C SER A 27 9.63 13.10 20.49
N ARG A 28 9.60 14.23 19.78
CA ARG A 28 8.34 14.88 19.38
C ARG A 28 7.57 14.08 18.33
N LEU A 29 8.24 13.38 17.42
CA LEU A 29 7.59 12.44 16.50
C LEU A 29 6.93 11.29 17.27
N SER A 30 7.65 10.72 18.25
CA SER A 30 7.08 9.69 19.13
C SER A 30 5.85 10.19 19.89
N ASP A 31 5.87 11.43 20.39
CA ASP A 31 4.71 12.03 21.06
C ASP A 31 3.52 12.21 20.10
N ARG A 32 3.75 12.61 18.84
CA ARG A 32 2.69 12.73 17.83
C ARG A 32 2.03 11.39 17.54
N ILE A 33 2.83 10.34 17.38
CA ILE A 33 2.34 8.97 17.16
C ILE A 33 1.50 8.53 18.37
N PHE A 34 2.00 8.76 19.60
CA PHE A 34 1.28 8.41 20.82
C PHE A 34 -0.07 9.11 20.94
N LEU A 35 -0.12 10.41 20.65
CA LEU A 35 -1.35 11.21 20.80
C LEU A 35 -2.44 10.86 19.79
N ASP A 36 -2.08 10.24 18.66
CA ASP A 36 -3.01 9.89 17.59
C ASP A 36 -3.67 8.51 17.78
N GLN A 37 -3.13 7.64 18.65
CA GLN A 37 -3.77 6.34 18.91
C GLN A 37 -5.10 6.52 19.65
N ASN A 38 -6.16 5.91 19.13
CA ASN A 38 -7.47 5.95 19.78
C ASN A 38 -7.43 5.23 21.13
N THR A 39 -7.68 5.95 22.22
CA THR A 39 -7.68 5.37 23.58
C THR A 39 -9.00 4.75 24.00
N ARG A 40 -10.08 4.99 23.24
CA ARG A 40 -11.44 4.47 23.49
C ARG A 40 -12.22 4.32 22.19
N ASP A 41 -13.21 3.44 22.21
CA ASP A 41 -14.22 3.41 21.16
C ASP A 41 -15.09 4.66 21.23
N SER A 42 -15.40 5.24 20.08
CA SER A 42 -16.35 6.35 19.96
C SER A 42 -17.39 6.02 18.89
N PRO A 43 -18.69 6.00 19.22
CA PRO A 43 -19.72 5.95 18.19
C PRO A 43 -19.64 7.22 17.33
N GLY A 44 -19.77 7.05 16.02
CA GLY A 44 -19.81 8.16 15.05
C GLY A 44 -21.24 8.66 14.85
N HIS A 45 -21.36 9.94 14.49
CA HIS A 45 -22.60 10.56 14.03
C HIS A 45 -22.34 11.34 12.72
N PRO A 46 -22.20 10.65 11.57
CA PRO A 46 -21.94 11.31 10.29
C PRO A 46 -23.04 12.33 9.93
N PRO A 47 -22.70 13.45 9.27
CA PRO A 47 -21.36 13.85 8.84
C PRO A 47 -20.57 14.63 9.93
N PHE A 48 -21.08 14.75 11.15
CA PHE A 48 -20.50 15.60 12.19
C PHE A 48 -19.34 14.95 12.95
N SER A 49 -19.38 13.62 13.12
CA SER A 49 -18.30 12.86 13.73
C SER A 49 -18.24 11.46 13.15
N TRP A 50 -17.03 10.90 13.08
CA TRP A 50 -16.80 9.54 12.60
C TRP A 50 -16.68 8.55 13.77
N SER A 51 -16.95 7.27 13.49
CA SER A 51 -16.70 6.22 14.47
C SER A 51 -15.20 5.91 14.55
N HIS A 52 -14.72 5.64 15.76
CA HIS A 52 -13.32 5.34 16.05
C HIS A 52 -13.24 4.07 16.91
N ASN A 53 -12.33 3.16 16.56
CA ASN A 53 -12.08 1.95 17.34
C ASN A 53 -10.84 2.13 18.21
N LYS A 54 -10.93 1.72 19.48
CA LYS A 54 -9.81 1.72 20.42
C LYS A 54 -8.62 0.93 19.86
N GLY A 55 -7.43 1.48 20.06
CA GLY A 55 -6.14 0.86 19.71
C GLY A 55 -5.68 1.10 18.27
N LEU A 56 -6.58 1.51 17.37
CA LEU A 56 -6.21 1.91 16.01
C LEU A 56 -5.61 3.32 15.98
N TYR A 57 -4.74 3.57 15.00
CA TYR A 57 -4.21 4.89 14.67
C TYR A 57 -5.06 5.59 13.60
N GLY A 58 -4.96 6.92 13.56
CA GLY A 58 -5.68 7.75 12.60
C GLY A 58 -5.36 7.40 11.16
N THR A 59 -6.40 7.06 10.40
CA THR A 59 -6.36 6.93 8.95
C THR A 59 -7.54 7.66 8.35
N GLU A 60 -7.33 8.31 7.22
CA GLU A 60 -8.37 9.02 6.48
C GLU A 60 -8.44 8.55 5.03
N VAL A 61 -9.66 8.34 4.53
CA VAL A 61 -9.95 8.24 3.10
C VAL A 61 -10.07 9.65 2.53
N LYS A 62 -9.28 9.91 1.50
CA LYS A 62 -9.25 11.16 0.73
C LYS A 62 -9.47 10.85 -0.75
N LEU A 63 -9.70 11.89 -1.55
CA LEU A 63 -9.79 11.80 -3.01
C LEU A 63 -8.66 12.61 -3.63
N ASN A 64 -7.87 11.99 -4.53
CA ASN A 64 -6.80 12.67 -5.24
C ASN A 64 -7.37 13.54 -6.37
N PHE A 65 -7.98 14.67 -6.02
CA PHE A 65 -8.29 15.73 -6.99
C PHE A 65 -7.00 16.46 -7.37
N HIS A 66 -6.90 17.00 -8.58
CA HIS A 66 -5.76 17.81 -9.04
C HIS A 66 -6.21 18.87 -10.03
N GLY A 67 -5.32 19.80 -10.38
CA GLY A 67 -5.60 20.87 -11.33
C GLY A 67 -5.91 22.20 -10.65
N GLU A 68 -7.06 22.79 -10.97
CA GLU A 68 -7.42 24.15 -10.54
C GLU A 68 -7.46 24.32 -9.00
N PRO A 69 -7.30 25.53 -8.45
CA PRO A 69 -7.20 25.76 -7.00
C PRO A 69 -8.34 25.16 -6.16
N GLU A 70 -9.58 25.13 -6.67
CA GLU A 70 -10.73 24.50 -6.03
C GLU A 70 -10.57 22.98 -5.85
N MET A 71 -9.84 22.30 -6.73
CA MET A 71 -9.59 20.85 -6.64
C MET A 71 -8.65 20.55 -5.47
N ALA A 72 -7.63 21.38 -5.26
CA ALA A 72 -6.77 21.29 -4.08
C ALA A 72 -7.57 21.52 -2.79
N VAL A 73 -8.52 22.47 -2.79
CA VAL A 73 -9.42 22.70 -1.65
C VAL A 73 -10.32 21.50 -1.40
N LEU A 74 -10.87 20.86 -2.44
CA LEU A 74 -11.65 19.62 -2.30
C LEU A 74 -10.83 18.47 -1.73
N ARG A 75 -9.58 18.31 -2.20
CA ARG A 75 -8.65 17.28 -1.69
C ARG A 75 -8.36 17.46 -0.20
N GLU A 76 -8.25 18.71 0.26
CA GLU A 76 -8.07 19.03 1.68
C GLU A 76 -9.36 18.91 2.50
N ALA A 77 -10.50 19.30 1.95
CA ALA A 77 -11.78 19.30 2.66
C ALA A 77 -12.41 17.90 2.78
N PHE A 78 -12.22 17.03 1.77
CA PHE A 78 -12.77 15.69 1.78
C PHE A 78 -11.90 14.76 2.61
N SER A 79 -12.39 14.38 3.79
CA SER A 79 -11.70 13.47 4.68
C SER A 79 -12.70 12.62 5.48
N ILE A 80 -12.54 11.30 5.41
CA ILE A 80 -13.40 10.36 6.14
C ILE A 80 -12.50 9.43 6.96
N TYR A 81 -12.67 9.42 8.27
CA TYR A 81 -11.91 8.54 9.13
C TYR A 81 -12.17 7.07 8.78
N ASP A 82 -11.12 6.26 8.68
CA ASP A 82 -11.19 4.85 8.36
C ASP A 82 -10.63 3.98 9.49
N ASN A 83 -11.38 2.94 9.86
CA ASN A 83 -10.95 1.95 10.86
C ASN A 83 -10.40 0.72 10.14
N ASN A 84 -9.13 0.76 9.75
CA ASN A 84 -8.41 -0.38 9.16
C ASN A 84 -7.24 -0.84 10.05
N MET A 85 -6.83 -2.10 9.87
CA MET A 85 -5.67 -2.64 10.58
C MET A 85 -4.33 -2.30 9.92
N PHE A 86 -4.30 -2.05 8.61
CA PHE A 86 -3.08 -1.93 7.82
C PHE A 86 -2.14 -0.84 8.34
N ALA A 87 -2.64 0.40 8.46
CA ALA A 87 -1.83 1.50 8.99
C ALA A 87 -1.38 1.23 10.42
N THR A 88 -2.28 0.69 11.25
CA THR A 88 -1.98 0.35 12.64
C THR A 88 -0.87 -0.68 12.75
N ALA A 89 -0.87 -1.71 11.89
CA ALA A 89 0.16 -2.73 11.86
C ALA A 89 1.52 -2.15 11.44
N TRP A 90 1.56 -1.29 10.43
CA TRP A 90 2.80 -0.64 10.00
C TRP A 90 3.36 0.37 11.00
N ILE A 91 2.51 1.22 11.59
CA ILE A 91 2.93 2.15 12.64
C ILE A 91 3.53 1.37 13.82
N THR A 92 2.91 0.26 14.21
CA THR A 92 3.41 -0.61 15.27
C THR A 92 4.74 -1.25 14.87
N ALA A 93 4.87 -1.76 13.65
CA ALA A 93 6.10 -2.35 13.14
C ALA A 93 7.26 -1.33 13.08
N CYS A 94 7.04 -0.13 12.53
CA CYS A 94 8.01 0.96 12.51
C CYS A 94 8.47 1.37 13.92
N SER A 95 7.53 1.40 14.86
CA SER A 95 7.79 1.73 16.27
C SER A 95 8.66 0.67 16.97
N LEU A 96 8.40 -0.61 16.71
CA LEU A 96 9.24 -1.72 17.18
C LEU A 96 10.64 -1.66 16.54
N GLU A 97 10.73 -1.46 15.23
CA GLU A 97 12.01 -1.37 14.52
C GLU A 97 12.87 -0.18 14.97
N THR A 98 12.24 0.95 15.29
CA THR A 98 12.89 2.14 15.87
C THR A 98 13.64 1.79 17.16
N THR A 99 13.10 0.88 17.96
CA THR A 99 13.70 0.44 19.22
C THR A 99 14.71 -0.69 19.01
N LEU A 100 14.37 -1.66 18.14
CA LEU A 100 15.20 -2.84 17.90
C LEU A 100 16.48 -2.53 17.13
N TYR A 101 16.41 -1.62 16.15
CA TYR A 101 17.46 -1.43 15.15
C TYR A 101 17.98 0.01 15.07
N GLY A 102 17.43 0.91 15.89
CA GLY A 102 17.81 2.31 15.94
C GLY A 102 18.10 2.80 17.36
N THR A 103 18.29 4.11 17.52
CA THR A 103 18.47 4.76 18.84
C THR A 103 17.25 5.59 19.26
N GLY A 104 16.06 5.23 18.76
CA GLY A 104 14.86 6.01 19.00
C GLY A 104 14.29 5.77 20.40
N PRO A 105 13.32 6.60 20.83
CA PRO A 105 12.63 6.36 22.08
C PRO A 105 11.90 5.01 22.03
N MET A 106 12.02 4.24 23.11
CA MET A 106 11.27 3.00 23.28
C MET A 106 9.76 3.30 23.28
N THR A 107 9.00 2.54 22.49
CA THR A 107 7.55 2.70 22.46
C THR A 107 6.92 2.20 23.75
N ILE A 108 5.94 2.94 24.26
CA ILE A 108 5.22 2.62 25.49
C ILE A 108 4.52 1.26 25.31
N PRO A 109 4.77 0.25 26.16
CA PRO A 109 4.18 -1.09 26.01
C PRO A 109 2.66 -1.10 25.87
N LEU A 110 1.95 -0.24 26.61
CA LEU A 110 0.50 -0.11 26.54
C LEU A 110 -0.01 0.25 25.14
N MET A 111 0.75 1.02 24.36
CA MET A 111 0.37 1.37 22.99
C MET A 111 0.44 0.15 22.07
N ILE A 112 1.51 -0.64 22.21
CA ILE A 112 1.71 -1.86 21.43
C ILE A 112 0.65 -2.89 21.80
N ASP A 113 0.39 -3.08 23.11
CA ASP A 113 -0.67 -3.95 23.61
C ASP A 113 -2.04 -3.55 23.02
N SER A 114 -2.39 -2.25 23.05
CA SER A 114 -3.67 -1.79 22.52
C SER A 114 -3.77 -1.94 21.01
N ALA A 115 -2.68 -1.77 20.26
CA ALA A 115 -2.65 -1.95 18.81
C ALA A 115 -2.83 -3.42 18.43
N VAL A 116 -2.09 -4.33 19.08
CA VAL A 116 -2.20 -5.78 18.87
C VAL A 116 -3.59 -6.29 19.26
N GLU A 117 -4.16 -5.78 20.36
CA GLU A 117 -5.54 -6.06 20.73
C GLU A 117 -6.53 -5.69 19.62
N ALA A 118 -6.39 -4.47 19.08
CA ALA A 118 -7.26 -3.97 18.03
C ALA A 118 -7.14 -4.78 16.73
N ILE A 119 -5.91 -5.08 16.28
CA ILE A 119 -5.63 -5.88 15.07
C ILE A 119 -6.28 -7.27 15.15
N GLY A 120 -6.34 -7.90 16.33
CA GLY A 120 -7.02 -9.18 16.52
C GLY A 120 -8.51 -9.19 16.17
N ASN A 121 -9.16 -8.03 16.02
CA ASN A 121 -10.56 -7.97 15.60
C ASN A 121 -10.78 -8.15 14.09
N PHE A 122 -9.70 -8.18 13.30
CA PHE A 122 -9.68 -8.20 11.84
C PHE A 122 -9.42 -9.60 11.25
N HIS A 123 -9.43 -10.65 12.08
CA HIS A 123 -9.41 -12.02 11.57
C HIS A 123 -10.64 -12.34 10.72
N ASN A 124 -10.45 -13.15 9.69
CA ASN A 124 -11.54 -13.64 8.86
C ASN A 124 -12.45 -14.60 9.66
N ARG A 125 -13.70 -14.19 9.84
CA ARG A 125 -14.75 -14.88 10.60
C ARG A 125 -15.62 -15.80 9.73
N ASN A 126 -15.38 -15.85 8.42
CA ASN A 126 -16.11 -16.73 7.50
C ASN A 126 -15.61 -18.20 7.54
N TYR A 127 -14.52 -18.47 8.25
CA TYR A 127 -14.07 -19.83 8.55
C TYR A 127 -14.59 -20.30 9.92
N ASN A 128 -14.92 -21.59 10.02
CA ASN A 128 -15.40 -22.22 11.26
C ASN A 128 -14.25 -22.75 12.14
N PHE A 129 -13.02 -22.32 11.89
CA PHE A 129 -11.82 -22.69 12.62
C PHE A 129 -10.95 -21.45 12.85
N THR A 130 -10.14 -21.48 13.91
CA THR A 130 -9.17 -20.42 14.18
C THR A 130 -8.18 -20.31 13.03
N ASN A 131 -7.93 -19.10 12.56
CA ASN A 131 -7.10 -18.84 11.40
C ASN A 131 -6.35 -17.52 11.58
N SER A 132 -5.24 -17.37 10.88
CA SER A 132 -4.42 -16.14 10.83
C SER A 132 -4.67 -15.32 9.56
N ILE A 133 -5.78 -15.55 8.86
CA ILE A 133 -6.13 -14.79 7.66
C ILE A 133 -6.80 -13.48 8.12
N MET A 134 -6.31 -12.36 7.60
CA MET A 134 -6.71 -11.02 8.02
C MET A 134 -7.53 -10.32 6.93
N THR A 135 -8.38 -9.39 7.34
CA THR A 135 -9.14 -8.50 6.45
C THR A 135 -8.79 -7.05 6.73
N PHE A 136 -8.74 -6.20 5.71
CA PHE A 136 -8.45 -4.78 5.85
C PHE A 136 -9.37 -4.04 6.83
N TRP A 137 -10.69 -4.26 6.73
CA TRP A 137 -11.71 -3.70 7.63
C TRP A 137 -12.29 -4.75 8.58
N PRO A 138 -12.83 -4.33 9.74
CA PRO A 138 -13.53 -5.25 10.63
C PRO A 138 -14.74 -5.88 9.92
N GLN A 139 -14.98 -7.15 10.21
CA GLN A 139 -16.08 -7.89 9.62
C GLN A 139 -17.39 -7.74 10.41
N VAL A 140 -18.48 -7.40 9.72
CA VAL A 140 -19.84 -7.33 10.27
C VAL A 140 -20.66 -8.49 9.72
N TYR A 141 -21.43 -9.17 10.60
CA TYR A 141 -22.28 -10.27 10.18
C TYR A 141 -23.55 -9.76 9.47
N ASN A 142 -23.77 -10.22 8.24
CA ASN A 142 -24.99 -9.95 7.50
C ASN A 142 -25.97 -11.13 7.65
N ALA A 143 -27.08 -10.89 8.36
CA ALA A 143 -28.08 -11.93 8.62
C ALA A 143 -28.81 -12.42 7.35
N THR A 144 -28.94 -11.57 6.33
CA THR A 144 -29.61 -11.90 5.06
C THR A 144 -28.76 -12.85 4.23
N THR A 145 -27.46 -12.57 4.10
CA THR A 145 -26.54 -13.41 3.32
C THR A 145 -25.86 -14.50 4.15
N ARG A 146 -26.07 -14.50 5.48
CA ARG A 146 -25.45 -15.39 6.47
C ARG A 146 -23.93 -15.45 6.35
N THR A 147 -23.32 -14.31 6.09
CA THR A 147 -21.89 -14.17 5.79
C THR A 147 -21.35 -12.93 6.49
N PHE A 148 -20.10 -12.99 6.95
CA PHE A 148 -19.38 -11.82 7.46
C PHE A 148 -18.81 -11.01 6.30
N GLN A 149 -19.00 -9.69 6.33
CA GLN A 149 -18.58 -8.77 5.28
C GLN A 149 -17.57 -7.77 5.85
N SER A 150 -16.42 -7.61 5.19
CA SER A 150 -15.42 -6.58 5.52
C SER A 150 -15.79 -5.31 4.77
N THR A 151 -15.95 -4.19 5.48
CA THR A 151 -16.43 -2.93 4.89
C THR A 151 -16.02 -1.70 5.71
N PRO A 152 -15.75 -0.53 5.07
CA PRO A 152 -15.46 0.72 5.76
C PRO A 152 -16.75 1.34 6.26
N SER A 153 -17.05 1.16 7.55
CA SER A 153 -18.33 1.56 8.15
C SER A 153 -18.62 3.06 8.00
N ASN A 154 -17.63 3.93 8.20
CA ASN A 154 -17.78 5.38 8.09
C ASN A 154 -18.05 5.83 6.65
N LEU A 155 -17.33 5.25 5.68
CA LEU A 155 -17.49 5.57 4.26
C LEU A 155 -18.85 5.11 3.74
N LEU A 156 -19.29 3.90 4.10
CA LEU A 156 -20.65 3.44 3.75
C LEU A 156 -21.74 4.31 4.36
N GLN A 157 -21.58 4.75 5.61
CA GLN A 157 -22.55 5.65 6.24
C GLN A 157 -22.65 6.99 5.50
N LEU A 158 -21.52 7.55 5.03
CA LEU A 158 -21.56 8.76 4.20
C LEU A 158 -22.30 8.53 2.88
N LEU A 159 -22.03 7.42 2.18
CA LEU A 159 -22.74 7.08 0.94
C LEU A 159 -24.25 6.94 1.17
N GLN A 160 -24.66 6.39 2.31
CA GLN A 160 -26.08 6.28 2.68
C GLN A 160 -26.72 7.64 3.01
N LEU A 161 -25.96 8.58 3.57
CA LEU A 161 -26.47 9.94 3.81
C LEU A 161 -26.82 10.67 2.51
N ALA A 162 -26.09 10.38 1.41
CA ALA A 162 -26.38 10.96 0.11
C ALA A 162 -27.82 10.68 -0.37
N ASP A 163 -28.42 9.56 0.06
CA ASP A 163 -29.82 9.21 -0.27
C ASP A 163 -30.84 10.12 0.43
N THR A 164 -30.42 10.84 1.48
CA THR A 164 -31.29 11.69 2.32
C THR A 164 -30.98 13.19 2.20
N PHE A 165 -29.84 13.55 1.62
CA PHE A 165 -29.40 14.94 1.50
C PHE A 165 -30.05 15.62 0.28
N PRO A 166 -30.44 16.90 0.36
CA PRO A 166 -30.96 17.65 -0.77
C PRO A 166 -29.81 18.07 -1.70
N VAL A 167 -29.19 17.10 -2.37
CA VAL A 167 -28.03 17.26 -3.27
C VAL A 167 -28.23 18.41 -4.26
N LYS A 168 -29.42 18.48 -4.86
CA LYS A 168 -29.79 19.52 -5.82
C LYS A 168 -29.65 20.95 -5.28
N LEU A 169 -29.92 21.16 -3.98
CA LEU A 169 -29.74 22.45 -3.33
C LEU A 169 -28.25 22.81 -3.21
N ILE A 170 -27.39 21.82 -2.96
CA ILE A 170 -25.93 22.01 -2.89
C ILE A 170 -25.36 22.31 -4.27
N GLU A 171 -25.78 21.55 -5.29
CA GLU A 171 -25.41 21.79 -6.70
C GLU A 171 -25.81 23.19 -7.14
N ASP A 172 -27.05 23.62 -6.85
CA ASP A 172 -27.55 24.96 -7.19
C ASP A 172 -26.74 26.06 -6.48
N LEU A 173 -26.35 25.86 -5.22
CA LEU A 173 -25.48 26.78 -4.50
C LEU A 173 -24.06 26.82 -5.09
N MET A 174 -23.47 25.67 -5.42
CA MET A 174 -22.15 25.60 -6.06
C MET A 174 -22.14 26.34 -7.41
N LYS A 175 -23.20 26.20 -8.22
CA LYS A 175 -23.40 26.98 -9.46
C LYS A 175 -23.41 28.48 -9.21
N ILE A 176 -24.17 28.93 -8.20
CA ILE A 176 -24.30 30.35 -7.86
C ILE A 176 -22.94 30.94 -7.45
N PHE A 177 -22.09 30.16 -6.79
CA PHE A 177 -20.74 30.59 -6.38
C PHE A 177 -19.65 30.38 -7.45
N GLY A 178 -20.00 29.86 -8.63
CA GLY A 178 -19.06 29.67 -9.75
C GLY A 178 -18.21 28.40 -9.64
N LEU A 179 -18.60 27.44 -8.81
CA LEU A 179 -17.84 26.22 -8.50
C LEU A 179 -18.26 25.04 -9.39
N LYS A 180 -18.30 25.27 -10.71
CA LYS A 180 -18.89 24.32 -11.68
C LYS A 180 -18.16 22.98 -11.75
N ASP A 181 -16.85 22.97 -11.52
CA ASP A 181 -16.08 21.73 -11.60
C ASP A 181 -16.29 20.86 -10.35
N MET A 182 -16.52 21.47 -9.19
CA MET A 182 -16.91 20.76 -7.98
C MET A 182 -18.30 20.14 -8.09
N GLU A 183 -19.22 20.81 -8.79
CA GLU A 183 -20.56 20.27 -9.05
C GLU A 183 -20.49 18.97 -9.85
N GLN A 184 -19.74 18.95 -10.96
CA GLN A 184 -19.61 17.75 -11.80
C GLN A 184 -19.01 16.57 -11.03
N VAL A 185 -18.05 16.83 -10.15
CA VAL A 185 -17.45 15.83 -9.26
C VAL A 185 -18.49 15.26 -8.30
N VAL A 186 -19.30 16.11 -7.66
CA VAL A 186 -20.36 15.69 -6.73
C VAL A 186 -21.42 14.88 -7.47
N GLU A 187 -21.85 15.32 -8.65
CA GLU A 187 -22.80 14.61 -9.49
C GLU A 187 -22.25 13.21 -9.85
N HIS A 188 -20.98 13.12 -10.27
CA HIS A 188 -20.34 11.86 -10.60
C HIS A 188 -20.29 10.90 -9.39
N LEU A 189 -19.87 11.38 -8.22
CA LEU A 189 -19.83 10.58 -6.98
C LEU A 189 -21.21 10.00 -6.61
N ILE A 190 -22.27 10.76 -6.85
CA ILE A 190 -23.64 10.35 -6.54
C ILE A 190 -24.17 9.35 -7.56
N GLN A 191 -23.91 9.57 -8.84
CA GLN A 191 -24.25 8.64 -9.91
C GLN A 191 -23.57 7.27 -9.71
N GLU A 192 -22.33 7.27 -9.23
CA GLU A 192 -21.52 6.07 -9.02
C GLU A 192 -21.61 5.48 -7.60
N LYS A 193 -22.44 6.03 -6.71
CA LYS A 193 -22.51 5.62 -5.29
C LYS A 193 -22.73 4.13 -5.09
N ASP A 194 -23.57 3.51 -5.92
CA ASP A 194 -23.89 2.08 -5.83
C ASP A 194 -22.72 1.21 -6.32
N MET A 195 -21.91 1.71 -7.26
CA MET A 195 -20.66 1.06 -7.67
C MET A 195 -19.66 1.09 -6.52
N PHE A 196 -19.42 2.27 -5.92
CA PHE A 196 -18.53 2.42 -4.77
C PHE A 196 -18.96 1.56 -3.58
N SER A 197 -20.25 1.58 -3.23
CA SER A 197 -20.80 0.77 -2.15
C SER A 197 -20.53 -0.73 -2.34
N ARG A 198 -20.68 -1.25 -3.57
CA ARG A 198 -20.32 -2.65 -3.89
C ARG A 198 -18.81 -2.90 -3.82
N ALA A 199 -18.00 -1.98 -4.34
CA ALA A 199 -16.54 -2.11 -4.37
C ALA A 199 -15.90 -2.16 -2.97
N PHE A 200 -16.56 -1.61 -1.95
CA PHE A 200 -16.09 -1.60 -0.57
C PHE A 200 -16.41 -2.87 0.25
N HIS A 201 -16.89 -3.93 -0.40
CA HIS A 201 -17.13 -5.23 0.21
C HIS A 201 -16.09 -6.26 -0.24
N ILE A 202 -14.87 -6.12 0.26
CA ILE A 202 -13.70 -6.87 -0.21
C ILE A 202 -13.49 -8.19 0.57
N PRO A 203 -12.89 -9.21 -0.06
CA PRO A 203 -12.45 -10.41 0.65
C PRO A 203 -11.18 -10.13 1.47
N PRO A 204 -10.76 -11.07 2.33
CA PRO A 204 -9.42 -11.05 2.90
C PRO A 204 -8.34 -11.02 1.80
N ASP A 205 -7.18 -10.49 2.12
CA ASP A 205 -6.04 -10.40 1.20
C ASP A 205 -4.74 -10.92 1.83
N PHE A 206 -3.76 -11.15 0.97
CA PHE A 206 -2.43 -11.58 1.39
C PHE A 206 -1.63 -10.45 2.02
N ASP A 207 -2.02 -9.20 1.82
CA ASP A 207 -1.25 -8.07 2.32
C ASP A 207 -1.40 -7.94 3.83
N ASP A 208 -2.61 -7.67 4.33
CA ASP A 208 -2.90 -7.59 5.77
C ASP A 208 -2.49 -8.86 6.50
N THR A 209 -2.68 -10.01 5.85
CA THR A 209 -2.35 -11.33 6.40
C THR A 209 -0.84 -11.45 6.66
N PHE A 210 0.01 -11.09 5.70
CA PHE A 210 1.45 -11.24 5.84
C PHE A 210 2.13 -10.05 6.52
N VAL A 211 1.53 -8.85 6.49
CA VAL A 211 1.92 -7.73 7.36
C VAL A 211 1.72 -8.11 8.83
N ASN A 212 0.57 -8.69 9.19
CA ASN A 212 0.33 -9.19 10.55
C ASN A 212 1.31 -10.31 10.94
N LEU A 213 1.67 -11.20 10.01
CA LEU A 213 2.68 -12.22 10.26
C LEU A 213 4.07 -11.62 10.53
N GLY A 214 4.45 -10.60 9.75
CA GLY A 214 5.68 -9.84 9.95
C GLY A 214 5.70 -9.06 11.27
N LEU A 215 4.57 -8.51 11.70
CA LEU A 215 4.42 -7.91 13.02
C LEU A 215 4.63 -8.95 14.14
N GLY A 216 4.07 -10.15 13.98
CA GLY A 216 4.31 -11.27 14.89
C GLY A 216 5.79 -11.60 15.05
N ALA A 217 6.54 -11.64 13.94
CA ALA A 217 7.99 -11.88 13.95
C ALA A 217 8.76 -10.78 14.70
N LEU A 218 8.39 -9.51 14.54
CA LEU A 218 8.97 -8.41 15.29
C LEU A 218 8.66 -8.51 16.79
N LEU A 219 7.41 -8.83 17.15
CA LEU A 219 6.99 -9.01 18.55
C LEU A 219 7.72 -10.18 19.20
N ARG A 220 7.95 -11.27 18.47
CA ARG A 220 8.75 -12.40 18.95
C ARG A 220 10.19 -11.99 19.23
N ASN A 221 10.81 -11.24 18.32
CA ASN A 221 12.16 -10.75 18.52
C ASN A 221 12.24 -9.74 19.68
N ALA A 222 11.16 -9.01 19.94
CA ALA A 222 11.05 -8.04 21.01
C ALA A 222 10.38 -8.60 22.29
N GLN A 223 10.19 -9.92 22.42
CA GLN A 223 9.36 -10.53 23.46
C GLN A 223 9.82 -10.24 24.89
N GLU A 224 11.11 -9.94 25.10
CA GLU A 224 11.63 -9.56 26.41
C GLU A 224 11.12 -8.17 26.84
N SER A 225 10.98 -7.24 25.88
CA SER A 225 10.48 -5.88 26.12
C SER A 225 8.94 -5.80 26.03
N TYR A 226 8.32 -6.67 25.22
CA TYR A 226 6.87 -6.67 24.96
C TYR A 226 6.23 -8.06 25.14
N PRO A 227 6.36 -8.69 26.33
CA PRO A 227 5.90 -10.07 26.53
C PRO A 227 4.38 -10.23 26.43
N GLN A 228 3.61 -9.21 26.84
CA GLN A 228 2.15 -9.26 26.76
C GLN A 228 1.68 -9.15 25.32
N SER A 229 2.20 -8.19 24.56
CA SER A 229 1.89 -8.01 23.15
C SER A 229 2.21 -9.27 22.34
N TRP A 230 3.38 -9.89 22.56
CA TRP A 230 3.74 -11.14 21.91
C TRP A 230 2.77 -12.28 22.25
N LYS A 231 2.48 -12.49 23.53
CA LYS A 231 1.55 -13.53 23.97
C LYS A 231 0.15 -13.33 23.38
N GLN A 232 -0.32 -12.08 23.32
CA GLN A 232 -1.61 -11.75 22.77
C GLN A 232 -1.68 -12.04 21.27
N TRP A 233 -0.66 -11.62 20.52
CA TRP A 233 -0.55 -11.92 19.10
C TRP A 233 -0.55 -13.44 18.85
N GLN A 234 0.20 -14.21 19.64
CA GLN A 234 0.28 -15.66 19.53
C GLN A 234 -1.08 -16.35 19.76
N ILE A 235 -1.86 -15.88 20.74
CA ILE A 235 -3.20 -16.41 21.02
C ILE A 235 -4.14 -16.15 19.83
N GLN A 236 -4.10 -14.94 19.30
CA GLN A 236 -4.92 -14.52 18.15
C GLN A 236 -4.52 -15.27 16.87
N ASN A 237 -3.24 -15.58 16.70
CA ASN A 237 -2.65 -16.21 15.51
C ASN A 237 -2.23 -17.67 15.75
N SER A 238 -3.04 -18.42 16.48
CA SER A 238 -2.69 -19.81 16.86
C SER A 238 -2.66 -20.81 15.69
N ASN A 239 -3.05 -20.42 14.47
CA ASN A 239 -3.03 -21.26 13.28
C ASN A 239 -2.44 -20.50 12.07
N VAL A 240 -1.15 -20.22 12.13
CA VAL A 240 -0.42 -19.55 11.04
C VAL A 240 -0.44 -20.37 9.73
N THR A 241 -0.53 -21.71 9.82
CA THR A 241 -0.64 -22.61 8.66
C THR A 241 -1.85 -22.28 7.79
N SER A 242 -2.91 -21.66 8.31
CA SER A 242 -4.05 -21.24 7.49
C SER A 242 -3.66 -20.23 6.41
N ALA A 243 -2.73 -19.31 6.71
CA ALA A 243 -2.23 -18.32 5.75
C ALA A 243 -1.39 -18.99 4.65
N LEU A 244 -0.57 -19.97 5.04
CA LEU A 244 0.27 -20.74 4.11
C LEU A 244 -0.57 -21.64 3.19
N HIS A 245 -1.62 -22.27 3.74
CA HIS A 245 -2.58 -23.03 2.95
C HIS A 245 -3.35 -22.14 1.96
N ALA A 246 -3.78 -20.96 2.40
CA ALA A 246 -4.37 -19.96 1.52
C ALA A 246 -3.41 -19.60 0.37
N LEU A 247 -2.14 -19.35 0.67
CA LEU A 247 -1.14 -19.00 -0.34
C LEU A 247 -1.01 -20.07 -1.43
N ARG A 248 -0.89 -21.35 -1.04
CA ARG A 248 -0.85 -22.47 -2.00
C ARG A 248 -2.11 -22.54 -2.87
N LYS A 249 -3.28 -22.39 -2.23
CA LYS A 249 -4.60 -22.54 -2.85
C LYS A 249 -4.88 -21.46 -3.88
N TYR A 250 -4.51 -20.21 -3.59
CA TYR A 250 -4.89 -19.05 -4.39
C TYR A 250 -3.78 -18.53 -5.30
N ALA A 251 -2.53 -19.00 -5.15
CA ALA A 251 -1.42 -18.61 -6.01
C ALA A 251 -1.78 -18.66 -7.51
N TYR A 252 -1.48 -17.57 -8.23
CA TYR A 252 -1.69 -17.48 -9.67
C TYR A 252 -0.70 -18.39 -10.41
N ARG A 253 -1.21 -19.28 -11.26
CA ARG A 253 -0.46 -20.32 -11.97
C ARG A 253 -0.87 -20.32 -13.45
N PRO A 254 -0.20 -19.57 -14.33
CA PRO A 254 -0.57 -19.45 -15.74
C PRO A 254 -0.56 -20.80 -16.47
N SER A 255 0.35 -21.70 -16.13
CA SER A 255 0.47 -23.02 -16.78
C SER A 255 -0.52 -24.07 -16.25
N SER A 256 -1.33 -23.73 -15.24
CA SER A 256 -2.34 -24.62 -14.68
C SER A 256 -3.54 -24.80 -15.63
N THR A 257 -4.12 -25.99 -15.66
CA THR A 257 -5.40 -26.25 -16.36
C THR A 257 -6.61 -25.81 -15.55
N ASN A 258 -6.44 -25.43 -14.28
CA ASN A 258 -7.53 -24.98 -13.43
C ASN A 258 -7.82 -23.48 -13.68
N PRO A 259 -9.01 -23.12 -14.22
CA PRO A 259 -9.38 -21.74 -14.50
C PRO A 259 -9.40 -20.83 -13.26
N ASP A 260 -9.57 -21.40 -12.07
CA ASP A 260 -9.65 -20.64 -10.82
C ASP A 260 -8.31 -20.08 -10.34
N VAL A 261 -7.20 -20.61 -10.86
CA VAL A 261 -5.84 -20.16 -10.50
C VAL A 261 -5.01 -19.75 -11.70
N ASN A 262 -5.46 -20.03 -12.93
CA ASN A 262 -4.77 -19.61 -14.16
C ASN A 262 -5.34 -18.33 -14.79
N THR A 263 -6.40 -17.75 -14.21
CA THR A 263 -7.05 -16.54 -14.72
C THR A 263 -6.66 -15.34 -13.86
N ILE A 264 -6.23 -14.27 -14.51
CA ILE A 264 -5.78 -13.03 -13.84
C ILE A 264 -6.37 -11.79 -14.52
N ASP A 265 -6.40 -10.68 -13.78
CA ASP A 265 -6.75 -9.35 -14.24
C ASP A 265 -5.97 -9.00 -15.53
N PRO A 266 -6.64 -8.52 -16.60
CA PRO A 266 -6.00 -8.12 -17.85
C PRO A 266 -4.87 -7.09 -17.70
N ARG A 267 -4.96 -6.19 -16.71
CA ARG A 267 -3.95 -5.17 -16.40
C ARG A 267 -2.70 -5.80 -15.81
N THR A 268 -2.91 -6.75 -14.91
CA THR A 268 -1.82 -7.56 -14.33
C THR A 268 -1.08 -8.31 -15.41
N TYR A 269 -1.81 -8.98 -16.30
CA TYR A 269 -1.19 -9.67 -17.43
C TYR A 269 -0.41 -8.71 -18.34
N PHE A 270 -0.95 -7.50 -18.58
CA PHE A 270 -0.32 -6.50 -19.43
C PHE A 270 1.06 -6.07 -18.91
N TYR A 271 1.17 -5.69 -17.63
CA TYR A 271 2.46 -5.23 -17.09
C TYR A 271 3.46 -6.39 -16.95
N MET A 272 2.99 -7.58 -16.54
CA MET A 272 3.85 -8.76 -16.33
C MET A 272 4.26 -9.47 -17.63
N ARG A 273 3.81 -9.02 -18.80
CA ARG A 273 3.90 -9.80 -20.05
C ARG A 273 5.34 -10.21 -20.41
N SER A 274 6.30 -9.31 -20.19
CA SER A 274 7.73 -9.60 -20.45
C SER A 274 8.22 -10.71 -19.51
N PHE A 275 7.97 -10.57 -18.20
CA PHE A 275 8.31 -11.58 -17.20
C PHE A 275 7.67 -12.94 -17.52
N LEU A 276 6.37 -12.95 -17.83
CA LEU A 276 5.65 -14.18 -18.17
C LEU A 276 6.21 -14.84 -19.42
N SER A 277 6.67 -14.07 -20.42
CA SER A 277 7.26 -14.62 -21.64
C SER A 277 8.64 -15.20 -21.41
N GLU A 278 9.43 -14.64 -20.50
CA GLU A 278 10.74 -15.19 -20.11
C GLU A 278 10.62 -16.51 -19.33
N HIS A 279 9.52 -16.70 -18.60
CA HIS A 279 9.34 -17.82 -17.68
C HIS A 279 8.12 -18.72 -17.99
N HIS A 280 7.56 -18.63 -19.20
CA HIS A 280 6.31 -19.36 -19.56
C HIS A 280 6.44 -20.89 -19.54
N ASP A 281 7.64 -21.41 -19.81
CA ASP A 281 7.95 -22.84 -19.75
C ASP A 281 8.20 -23.33 -18.31
N GLU A 282 8.22 -22.42 -17.34
CA GLU A 282 8.36 -22.74 -15.94
C GLU A 282 6.99 -23.00 -15.29
N ASN A 283 6.98 -23.79 -14.22
CA ASN A 283 5.77 -23.99 -13.41
C ASN A 283 5.56 -22.78 -12.49
N LEU A 284 5.26 -21.62 -13.08
CA LEU A 284 5.11 -20.36 -12.36
C LEU A 284 3.97 -20.43 -11.35
N ALA A 285 4.20 -19.77 -10.22
CA ALA A 285 3.26 -19.64 -9.11
C ALA A 285 3.53 -18.32 -8.40
N LEU A 286 2.58 -17.39 -8.43
CA LEU A 286 2.78 -16.02 -7.95
C LEU A 286 1.76 -15.69 -6.86
N VAL A 287 2.15 -14.89 -5.89
CA VAL A 287 1.24 -14.37 -4.87
C VAL A 287 0.29 -13.35 -5.52
N PRO A 288 -1.03 -13.59 -5.52
CA PRO A 288 -1.99 -12.58 -5.94
C PRO A 288 -2.34 -11.67 -4.76
N THR A 289 -3.24 -10.71 -4.97
CA THR A 289 -3.69 -9.82 -3.88
C THR A 289 -4.70 -10.51 -2.97
N TRP A 290 -5.78 -11.05 -3.53
CA TRP A 290 -6.94 -11.49 -2.76
C TRP A 290 -6.87 -12.97 -2.36
N ILE A 291 -7.37 -13.31 -1.17
CA ILE A 291 -7.57 -14.69 -0.70
C ILE A 291 -8.95 -15.17 -1.19
N GLN A 292 -9.10 -15.21 -2.50
CA GLN A 292 -10.29 -15.66 -3.21
C GLN A 292 -9.92 -16.05 -4.64
N ASN A 293 -10.60 -17.05 -5.21
CA ASN A 293 -10.49 -17.41 -6.63
C ASN A 293 -11.76 -17.03 -7.41
N THR A 294 -11.74 -17.16 -8.74
CA THR A 294 -12.85 -16.71 -9.59
C THR A 294 -14.18 -17.39 -9.25
N ARG A 295 -14.19 -18.70 -8.99
CA ARG A 295 -15.40 -19.43 -8.58
C ARG A 295 -15.94 -18.96 -7.24
N GLU A 296 -15.06 -18.72 -6.26
CA GLU A 296 -15.44 -18.21 -4.94
C GLU A 296 -15.95 -16.77 -5.02
N ALA A 297 -15.38 -15.92 -5.88
CA ALA A 297 -15.89 -14.58 -6.15
C ALA A 297 -17.29 -14.63 -6.76
N MET A 298 -17.55 -15.49 -7.74
CA MET A 298 -18.90 -15.68 -8.32
C MET A 298 -19.93 -16.12 -7.27
N GLN A 299 -19.53 -16.96 -6.32
CA GLN A 299 -20.40 -17.41 -5.21
C GLN A 299 -20.57 -16.32 -4.14
N GLY A 300 -19.49 -15.58 -3.86
CA GLY A 300 -19.41 -14.55 -2.83
C GLY A 300 -20.08 -13.24 -3.24
N ASP A 301 -20.15 -12.91 -4.53
CA ASP A 301 -20.82 -11.72 -5.06
C ASP A 301 -22.29 -11.63 -4.59
N LYS A 302 -23.03 -12.74 -4.67
CA LYS A 302 -24.41 -12.84 -4.14
C LYS A 302 -24.51 -12.66 -2.63
N LYS A 303 -23.39 -12.78 -1.92
CA LYS A 303 -23.26 -12.62 -0.48
C LYS A 303 -22.61 -11.29 -0.11
N GLY A 304 -22.30 -10.44 -1.10
CA GLY A 304 -21.58 -9.18 -0.94
C GLY A 304 -20.16 -9.38 -0.41
N VAL A 305 -19.41 -10.36 -0.92
CA VAL A 305 -17.96 -10.52 -0.70
C VAL A 305 -17.33 -10.99 -2.01
N SER A 306 -16.73 -10.08 -2.76
CA SER A 306 -16.13 -10.39 -4.06
C SER A 306 -14.88 -9.56 -4.30
N MET A 307 -13.89 -10.15 -4.98
CA MET A 307 -12.74 -9.41 -5.49
C MET A 307 -13.21 -8.24 -6.36
N PRO A 308 -12.55 -7.07 -6.30
CA PRO A 308 -12.71 -6.02 -7.29
C PRO A 308 -12.63 -6.59 -8.71
N PHE A 309 -13.60 -6.25 -9.56
CA PHE A 309 -13.74 -6.76 -10.94
C PHE A 309 -13.84 -8.29 -11.08
N SER A 310 -14.11 -9.01 -9.99
CA SER A 310 -14.39 -10.46 -9.97
C SER A 310 -13.24 -11.36 -10.42
N VAL A 311 -12.03 -10.81 -10.51
CA VAL A 311 -10.81 -11.51 -10.91
C VAL A 311 -9.67 -11.06 -10.01
N ASN A 312 -8.75 -11.97 -9.73
CA ASN A 312 -7.59 -11.63 -8.90
C ASN A 312 -6.54 -10.86 -9.71
N ASN A 313 -5.68 -10.13 -9.02
CA ASN A 313 -4.57 -9.39 -9.59
C ASN A 313 -3.28 -9.71 -8.82
N VAL A 314 -2.13 -9.34 -9.37
CA VAL A 314 -0.84 -9.36 -8.68
C VAL A 314 -0.42 -7.91 -8.55
N ASP A 315 -0.37 -7.41 -7.32
CA ASP A 315 0.23 -6.14 -6.96
C ASP A 315 1.65 -6.39 -6.41
N VAL A 316 2.64 -5.68 -6.92
CA VAL A 316 4.05 -5.92 -6.59
C VAL A 316 4.36 -5.58 -5.12
N THR A 317 3.65 -4.62 -4.54
CA THR A 317 3.80 -4.25 -3.12
C THR A 317 3.15 -5.30 -2.22
N VAL A 318 1.96 -5.80 -2.57
CA VAL A 318 1.33 -6.93 -1.85
C VAL A 318 2.23 -8.17 -1.89
N ALA A 319 2.78 -8.46 -3.06
CA ALA A 319 3.78 -9.51 -3.23
C ALA A 319 5.01 -9.30 -2.33
N ALA A 320 5.53 -8.06 -2.23
CA ALA A 320 6.65 -7.75 -1.36
C ALA A 320 6.33 -7.99 0.12
N ASN A 321 5.12 -7.64 0.57
CA ASN A 321 4.67 -7.88 1.95
C ASN A 321 4.47 -9.36 2.25
N ALA A 322 3.94 -10.13 1.31
CA ALA A 322 3.87 -11.58 1.43
C ALA A 322 5.25 -12.22 1.57
N ILE A 323 6.22 -11.80 0.75
CA ILE A 323 7.61 -12.27 0.83
C ILE A 323 8.25 -11.86 2.16
N TYR A 324 8.03 -10.63 2.63
CA TYR A 324 8.52 -10.18 3.93
C TYR A 324 7.93 -11.00 5.08
N GLY A 325 6.60 -11.22 5.10
CA GLY A 325 5.91 -12.00 6.10
C GLY A 325 6.39 -13.46 6.16
N LEU A 326 6.54 -14.12 5.01
CA LEU A 326 7.12 -15.47 4.93
C LEU A 326 8.56 -15.50 5.44
N THR A 327 9.41 -14.58 4.96
CA THR A 327 10.82 -14.52 5.34
C THR A 327 10.98 -14.31 6.84
N SER A 328 10.24 -13.35 7.41
CA SER A 328 10.27 -13.04 8.84
C SER A 328 9.66 -14.14 9.69
N GLY A 329 8.58 -14.78 9.25
CA GLY A 329 7.99 -15.93 9.92
C GLY A 329 8.95 -17.11 10.02
N LEU A 330 9.67 -17.42 8.95
CA LEU A 330 10.68 -18.50 8.92
C LEU A 330 11.89 -18.16 9.79
N LEU A 331 12.50 -16.99 9.59
CA LEU A 331 13.72 -16.61 10.30
C LEU A 331 13.50 -16.34 11.80
N SER A 332 12.25 -16.06 12.21
CA SER A 332 11.87 -15.98 13.62
C SER A 332 11.34 -17.31 14.18
N ASN A 333 11.25 -18.37 13.38
CA ASN A 333 10.65 -19.68 13.73
C ASN A 333 9.16 -19.63 14.13
N ILE A 334 8.41 -18.62 13.69
CA ILE A 334 6.93 -18.56 13.85
C ILE A 334 6.27 -19.53 12.87
N ILE A 335 6.85 -19.65 11.67
CA ILE A 335 6.51 -20.70 10.72
C ILE A 335 7.47 -21.87 10.97
N ASP A 336 6.93 -23.08 11.12
CA ASP A 336 7.72 -24.30 11.19
C ASP A 336 8.30 -24.65 9.81
N ASP A 337 9.56 -25.07 9.76
CA ASP A 337 10.27 -25.40 8.50
C ASP A 337 9.53 -26.44 7.64
N VAL A 338 8.82 -27.38 8.27
CA VAL A 338 8.03 -28.42 7.57
C VAL A 338 6.89 -27.82 6.72
N GLU A 339 6.41 -26.63 7.10
CA GLU A 339 5.39 -25.93 6.34
C GLU A 339 5.96 -25.24 5.10
N PHE A 340 7.27 -25.01 4.99
CA PHE A 340 7.90 -24.39 3.82
C PHE A 340 8.32 -25.42 2.77
N ASP A 341 7.34 -26.17 2.30
CA ASP A 341 7.49 -27.21 1.29
C ASP A 341 7.89 -26.69 -0.10
N ALA A 342 8.12 -27.61 -1.04
CA ALA A 342 8.56 -27.28 -2.39
C ALA A 342 7.59 -26.36 -3.16
N ASP A 343 6.28 -26.41 -2.88
CA ASP A 343 5.32 -25.53 -3.54
C ASP A 343 5.40 -24.10 -3.00
N LEU A 344 5.52 -23.92 -1.68
CA LEU A 344 5.75 -22.59 -1.10
C LEU A 344 7.11 -22.02 -1.47
N GLN A 345 8.18 -22.83 -1.47
CA GLN A 345 9.50 -22.38 -1.93
C GLN A 345 9.44 -21.87 -3.38
N ARG A 346 8.65 -22.53 -4.23
CA ARG A 346 8.42 -22.08 -5.61
C ARG A 346 7.62 -20.77 -5.68
N ILE A 347 6.53 -20.65 -4.92
CA ILE A 347 5.77 -19.39 -4.84
C ILE A 347 6.68 -18.25 -4.38
N TYR A 348 7.49 -18.49 -3.35
CA TYR A 348 8.46 -17.55 -2.80
C TYR A 348 9.47 -17.11 -3.87
N LEU A 349 10.14 -18.06 -4.53
CA LEU A 349 11.14 -17.77 -5.57
C LEU A 349 10.55 -16.98 -6.75
N ASN A 350 9.44 -17.46 -7.30
CA ASN A 350 8.84 -16.88 -8.50
C ASN A 350 8.33 -15.46 -8.22
N THR A 351 7.71 -15.26 -7.06
CA THR A 351 7.20 -13.94 -6.66
C THR A 351 8.34 -12.97 -6.39
N SER A 352 9.41 -13.40 -5.72
CA SER A 352 10.62 -12.57 -5.56
C SER A 352 11.30 -12.26 -6.89
N SER A 353 11.27 -13.19 -7.85
CA SER A 353 11.82 -12.96 -9.19
C SER A 353 11.00 -11.94 -9.97
N LEU A 354 9.65 -11.98 -9.87
CA LEU A 354 8.77 -10.95 -10.42
C LEU A 354 9.06 -9.58 -9.80
N ILE A 355 9.18 -9.50 -8.47
CA ILE A 355 9.50 -8.24 -7.79
C ILE A 355 10.83 -7.68 -8.31
N ALA A 356 11.89 -8.51 -8.35
CA ALA A 356 13.19 -8.08 -8.86
C ALA A 356 13.12 -7.60 -10.32
N HIS A 357 12.35 -8.29 -11.16
CA HIS A 357 12.10 -7.90 -12.55
C HIS A 357 11.42 -6.53 -12.64
N GLU A 358 10.29 -6.33 -11.96
CA GLU A 358 9.55 -5.06 -12.04
C GLU A 358 10.37 -3.89 -11.50
N LEU A 359 11.14 -4.09 -10.42
CA LEU A 359 12.06 -3.06 -9.92
C LEU A 359 13.15 -2.71 -10.96
N SER A 360 13.68 -3.70 -11.68
CA SER A 360 14.72 -3.50 -12.69
C SER A 360 14.21 -2.80 -13.96
N TYR A 361 12.92 -2.96 -14.28
CA TYR A 361 12.30 -2.39 -15.48
C TYR A 361 11.35 -1.21 -15.18
N ASN A 362 11.51 -0.57 -14.01
CA ASN A 362 10.70 0.58 -13.59
C ASN A 362 9.20 0.29 -13.73
N PHE A 363 8.79 -0.86 -13.18
CA PHE A 363 7.42 -1.38 -13.17
C PHE A 363 6.82 -1.48 -14.57
N SER A 364 7.63 -1.93 -15.53
CA SER A 364 7.28 -2.03 -16.95
C SER A 364 6.73 -0.71 -17.52
N SER A 365 7.19 0.43 -16.98
CA SER A 365 6.70 1.79 -17.25
C SER A 365 5.20 2.01 -16.96
N ARG A 366 4.56 1.11 -16.22
CA ARG A 366 3.14 1.15 -15.81
C ARG A 366 2.99 0.94 -14.30
N PRO A 367 3.58 1.82 -13.47
CA PRO A 367 3.46 1.70 -12.02
C PRO A 367 2.01 1.83 -11.54
N ASP A 368 1.12 2.49 -12.29
CA ASP A 368 -0.31 2.53 -12.00
C ASP A 368 -0.98 1.15 -12.00
N LEU A 369 -0.45 0.21 -12.80
CA LEU A 369 -0.92 -1.17 -12.90
C LEU A 369 -0.12 -2.13 -12.01
N ALA A 370 1.21 -2.02 -12.00
CA ALA A 370 2.05 -2.90 -11.18
C ALA A 370 1.86 -2.63 -9.67
N LEU A 371 1.61 -1.38 -9.31
CA LEU A 371 1.30 -0.91 -7.97
C LEU A 371 -0.18 -0.50 -7.91
N THR A 372 -1.04 -1.48 -8.18
CA THR A 372 -2.50 -1.30 -8.30
C THR A 372 -3.11 -0.65 -7.06
N TYR A 373 -2.63 -0.99 -5.86
CA TYR A 373 -3.14 -0.46 -4.60
C TYR A 373 -2.15 0.48 -3.89
N TYR A 374 -0.85 0.35 -4.16
CA TYR A 374 0.23 1.04 -3.43
C TYR A 374 1.07 1.97 -4.33
N PRO A 375 0.53 3.11 -4.79
CA PRO A 375 1.10 3.87 -5.90
C PRO A 375 2.51 4.42 -5.67
N SER A 376 3.01 4.45 -4.43
CA SER A 376 4.37 4.85 -4.11
C SER A 376 5.39 3.77 -4.44
N LYS A 377 6.21 4.01 -5.47
CA LYS A 377 7.39 3.17 -5.75
C LYS A 377 8.36 3.11 -4.58
N HIS A 378 8.52 4.23 -3.86
CA HIS A 378 9.45 4.33 -2.74
C HIS A 378 9.01 3.48 -1.54
N GLU A 379 7.70 3.32 -1.33
CA GLU A 379 7.18 2.38 -0.34
C GLU A 379 7.45 0.93 -0.75
N CYS A 380 7.23 0.58 -2.02
CA CYS A 380 7.57 -0.73 -2.56
C CYS A 380 9.08 -1.05 -2.40
N TYR A 381 9.96 -0.10 -2.75
CA TYR A 381 11.41 -0.24 -2.57
C TYR A 381 11.78 -0.50 -1.11
N TRP A 382 11.15 0.19 -0.18
CA TRP A 382 11.39 0.02 1.24
C TRP A 382 10.97 -1.38 1.74
N PHE A 383 9.81 -1.90 1.32
CA PHE A 383 9.38 -3.26 1.70
C PHE A 383 10.34 -4.34 1.22
N VAL A 384 10.85 -4.22 -0.02
CA VAL A 384 11.86 -5.16 -0.55
C VAL A 384 13.18 -5.02 0.19
N ALA A 385 13.64 -3.78 0.45
CA ALA A 385 14.85 -3.51 1.21
C ALA A 385 14.80 -4.07 2.64
N ARG A 386 13.64 -4.02 3.29
CA ARG A 386 13.44 -4.63 4.62
C ARG A 386 13.58 -6.13 4.65
N THR A 387 13.11 -6.81 3.60
CA THR A 387 13.32 -8.26 3.46
C THR A 387 14.82 -8.58 3.30
N LEU A 388 15.54 -7.81 2.47
CA LEU A 388 16.99 -7.97 2.33
C LEU A 388 17.73 -7.74 3.65
N SER A 389 17.45 -6.62 4.33
CA SER A 389 18.04 -6.26 5.62
C SER A 389 17.80 -7.35 6.66
N LEU A 390 16.59 -7.91 6.73
CA LEU A 390 16.28 -9.04 7.59
C LEU A 390 17.17 -10.27 7.31
N MET A 391 17.32 -10.67 6.06
CA MET A 391 18.17 -11.81 5.68
C MET A 391 19.64 -11.57 6.01
N GLN A 392 20.15 -10.37 5.73
CA GLN A 392 21.54 -9.99 6.03
C GLN A 392 21.83 -9.99 7.55
N ARG A 393 20.89 -9.48 8.35
CA ARG A 393 20.99 -9.51 9.82
C ARG A 393 20.99 -10.93 10.36
N TYR A 394 20.16 -11.81 9.81
CA TYR A 394 20.12 -13.21 10.24
C TYR A 394 21.48 -13.89 10.03
N LEU A 395 22.08 -13.72 8.84
CA LEU A 395 23.40 -14.27 8.54
C LEU A 395 24.49 -13.72 9.48
N LEU A 396 24.52 -12.40 9.67
CA LEU A 396 25.50 -11.75 10.54
C LEU A 396 25.40 -12.24 12.00
N ASN A 397 24.19 -12.29 12.55
CA ASN A 397 24.00 -12.51 13.99
C ASN A 397 24.05 -14.00 14.39
N ASN A 398 23.87 -14.93 13.46
CA ASN A 398 24.02 -16.36 13.73
C ASN A 398 25.43 -16.91 13.45
N ASN A 399 26.40 -16.04 13.13
CA ASN A 399 27.74 -16.44 12.66
C ASN A 399 27.71 -17.46 11.51
N GLU A 400 26.64 -17.44 10.71
CA GLU A 400 26.51 -18.36 9.58
C GLU A 400 27.33 -17.82 8.43
N THR A 401 28.27 -18.63 7.94
CA THR A 401 29.28 -18.23 6.97
C THR A 401 28.76 -18.17 5.53
N ASP A 402 27.46 -17.89 5.30
CA ASP A 402 26.82 -17.43 4.04
C ASP A 402 25.46 -18.08 3.70
N THR A 403 24.89 -18.97 4.52
CA THR A 403 23.71 -19.76 4.11
C THR A 403 22.49 -19.53 4.97
N LEU A 404 21.42 -18.97 4.39
CA LEU A 404 20.08 -18.97 4.99
C LEU A 404 19.52 -20.41 5.10
N PRO A 405 18.53 -20.66 5.99
CA PRO A 405 18.01 -22.01 6.28
C PRO A 405 17.54 -22.79 5.04
N PHE A 406 17.06 -22.08 4.02
CA PHE A 406 16.63 -22.68 2.76
C PHE A 406 17.44 -22.15 1.58
N PRO A 407 17.93 -23.00 0.66
CA PRO A 407 18.68 -22.58 -0.52
C PRO A 407 17.99 -21.50 -1.36
N VAL A 408 16.66 -21.60 -1.49
CA VAL A 408 15.84 -20.62 -2.23
C VAL A 408 15.95 -19.21 -1.66
N MET A 409 16.09 -19.06 -0.34
CA MET A 409 16.23 -17.77 0.30
C MET A 409 17.57 -17.11 -0.04
N ASN A 410 18.63 -17.90 -0.23
CA ASN A 410 19.93 -17.37 -0.70
C ASN A 410 19.81 -16.81 -2.12
N THR A 411 19.11 -17.51 -3.01
CA THR A 411 18.81 -17.02 -4.37
C THR A 411 18.04 -15.71 -4.32
N VAL A 412 16.98 -15.63 -3.51
CA VAL A 412 16.17 -14.41 -3.36
C VAL A 412 16.97 -13.26 -2.76
N LYS A 413 17.77 -13.51 -1.72
CA LYS A 413 18.68 -12.51 -1.14
C LYS A 413 19.59 -11.92 -2.22
N LEU A 414 20.24 -12.76 -3.03
CA LEU A 414 21.14 -12.29 -4.08
C LEU A 414 20.40 -11.50 -5.16
N ALA A 415 19.21 -11.94 -5.58
CA ALA A 415 18.38 -11.22 -6.55
C ALA A 415 17.98 -9.84 -6.04
N PHE A 416 17.47 -9.74 -4.80
CA PHE A 416 17.10 -8.47 -4.18
C PHE A 416 18.32 -7.58 -3.94
N GLU A 417 19.43 -8.12 -3.44
CA GLU A 417 20.67 -7.35 -3.23
C GLU A 417 21.18 -6.74 -4.53
N ASN A 418 21.23 -7.52 -5.61
CA ASN A 418 21.66 -7.03 -6.92
C ASN A 418 20.71 -5.95 -7.44
N THR A 419 19.40 -6.20 -7.41
CA THR A 419 18.38 -5.27 -7.92
C THR A 419 18.39 -3.96 -7.14
N LEU A 420 18.39 -4.02 -5.81
CA LEU A 420 18.35 -2.85 -4.94
C LEU A 420 19.62 -2.01 -5.04
N LYS A 421 20.80 -2.64 -5.15
CA LYS A 421 22.08 -1.92 -5.25
C LYS A 421 22.34 -1.37 -6.65
N ARG A 422 21.96 -2.10 -7.71
CA ARG A 422 22.34 -1.76 -9.10
C ARG A 422 21.28 -0.97 -9.85
N GLU A 423 20.01 -1.17 -9.55
CA GLU A 423 18.90 -0.51 -10.26
C GLU A 423 18.25 0.55 -9.36
N VAL A 424 17.76 0.16 -8.18
CA VAL A 424 16.98 1.05 -7.30
C VAL A 424 17.84 2.15 -6.67
N THR A 425 19.02 1.83 -6.14
CA THR A 425 19.89 2.85 -5.50
C THR A 425 20.27 3.96 -6.50
N PRO A 426 20.76 3.67 -7.73
CA PRO A 426 21.03 4.73 -8.70
C PRO A 426 19.79 5.52 -9.12
N GLU A 427 18.64 4.88 -9.26
CA GLU A 427 17.37 5.59 -9.56
C GLU A 427 17.03 6.60 -8.47
N ILE A 428 17.07 6.19 -7.19
CA ILE A 428 16.82 7.06 -6.05
C ILE A 428 17.79 8.24 -6.04
N LEU A 429 19.10 7.98 -6.20
CA LEU A 429 20.12 9.03 -6.19
C LEU A 429 19.93 10.02 -7.36
N LYS A 430 19.47 9.54 -8.52
CA LYS A 430 19.18 10.39 -9.68
C LYS A 430 17.94 11.27 -9.46
N ALA A 431 16.95 10.77 -8.72
CA ALA A 431 15.69 11.46 -8.45
C ALA A 431 15.76 12.51 -7.32
N SER A 432 16.91 12.63 -6.63
CA SER A 432 17.06 13.55 -5.51
C SER A 432 16.88 15.02 -5.91
N LYS A 433 16.19 15.80 -5.09
CA LYS A 433 16.02 17.25 -5.26
C LYS A 433 16.80 18.01 -4.18
N ASP A 434 17.53 19.06 -4.59
CA ASP A 434 18.22 19.99 -3.68
C ASP A 434 17.24 21.09 -3.25
N ASP A 435 17.24 21.47 -1.98
CA ASP A 435 16.42 22.56 -1.47
C ASP A 435 17.12 23.93 -1.50
N PHE A 436 18.31 24.01 -2.12
CA PHE A 436 19.21 25.15 -2.22
C PHE A 436 19.85 25.59 -0.90
N GLU A 437 19.60 24.89 0.20
CA GLU A 437 20.25 25.07 1.50
C GLU A 437 21.18 23.89 1.84
N GLY A 438 21.47 23.05 0.84
CA GLY A 438 22.35 21.89 1.00
C GLY A 438 21.66 20.70 1.65
N ARG A 439 20.33 20.66 1.73
CA ARG A 439 19.55 19.47 2.13
C ARG A 439 18.98 18.79 0.88
N ILE A 440 18.47 17.57 1.02
CA ILE A 440 17.93 16.78 -0.08
C ILE A 440 16.55 16.21 0.29
N TYR A 441 15.64 16.14 -0.68
CA TYR A 441 14.33 15.51 -0.52
C TYR A 441 13.88 14.80 -1.80
N TRP A 442 12.76 14.08 -1.70
CA TRP A 442 12.06 13.44 -2.82
C TRP A 442 10.57 13.73 -2.74
N ASP A 443 9.97 13.90 -3.91
CA ASP A 443 8.52 14.02 -4.10
C ASP A 443 8.01 12.78 -4.80
N ASN A 444 6.73 12.46 -4.60
CA ASN A 444 6.07 11.43 -5.37
C ASN A 444 5.03 12.05 -6.30
N PHE A 445 3.74 12.10 -5.95
CA PHE A 445 2.73 12.65 -6.86
C PHE A 445 1.64 13.49 -6.20
N LEU A 446 1.43 13.38 -4.89
CA LEU A 446 0.31 14.01 -4.23
C LEU A 446 0.50 15.53 -4.17
N GLY A 447 -0.38 16.27 -4.88
CA GLY A 447 -0.31 17.73 -4.96
C GLY A 447 0.69 18.29 -5.99
N ASP A 448 1.24 17.45 -6.87
CA ASP A 448 2.19 17.87 -7.91
C ASP A 448 1.53 18.21 -9.25
N GLY A 449 0.22 17.94 -9.40
CA GLY A 449 -0.58 18.23 -10.60
C GLY A 449 -1.42 19.50 -10.52
N ASP A 450 -1.21 20.35 -9.52
CA ASP A 450 -2.02 21.55 -9.30
C ASP A 450 -1.55 22.72 -10.18
N ILE A 451 -2.48 23.63 -10.48
CA ILE A 451 -2.23 24.90 -11.16
C ILE A 451 -2.82 26.06 -10.35
N ASN A 452 -2.23 27.25 -10.48
CA ASN A 452 -2.76 28.48 -9.91
C ASN A 452 -3.74 29.17 -10.87
N SER A 453 -4.36 30.27 -10.42
CA SER A 453 -5.30 31.07 -11.23
C SER A 453 -4.72 31.64 -12.52
N ASP A 454 -3.39 31.68 -12.64
CA ASP A 454 -2.67 32.12 -13.84
C ASP A 454 -2.25 30.93 -14.72
N ASN A 455 -2.83 29.74 -14.48
CA ASN A 455 -2.55 28.47 -15.16
C ASN A 455 -1.08 28.03 -15.10
N SER A 456 -0.37 28.45 -14.06
CA SER A 456 1.01 28.03 -13.78
C SER A 456 1.03 26.85 -12.81
N SER A 457 1.86 25.86 -13.06
CA SER A 457 2.00 24.68 -12.20
C SER A 457 2.43 25.07 -10.78
N VAL A 458 1.79 24.45 -9.79
CA VAL A 458 2.07 24.57 -8.37
C VAL A 458 2.37 23.18 -7.82
N VAL A 459 3.53 23.04 -7.16
CA VAL A 459 3.94 21.81 -6.50
C VAL A 459 3.67 21.96 -5.00
N ARG A 460 2.62 21.32 -4.50
CA ARG A 460 2.31 21.28 -3.06
C ARG A 460 3.07 20.16 -2.35
N ALA A 461 3.39 19.08 -3.05
CA ALA A 461 4.15 17.92 -2.57
C ALA A 461 3.70 17.46 -1.17
N GLU A 462 2.41 17.12 -1.08
CA GLU A 462 1.74 16.77 0.17
C GLU A 462 2.22 15.43 0.75
N ASP A 463 2.92 14.61 -0.06
CA ASP A 463 3.54 13.34 0.32
C ASP A 463 5.08 13.41 0.50
N ARG A 464 5.69 14.60 0.43
CA ARG A 464 7.15 14.79 0.45
C ARG A 464 7.85 14.22 1.68
N ILE A 465 7.27 14.43 2.87
CA ILE A 465 7.85 13.95 4.13
C ILE A 465 7.88 12.42 4.12
N PHE A 466 6.75 11.79 3.79
CA PHE A 466 6.65 10.34 3.72
C PHE A 466 7.61 9.75 2.69
N THR A 467 7.61 10.31 1.47
CA THR A 467 8.46 9.86 0.37
C THR A 467 9.94 9.95 0.73
N THR A 468 10.36 11.07 1.31
CA THR A 468 11.75 11.26 1.77
C THR A 468 12.10 10.26 2.88
N ALA A 469 11.20 9.99 3.83
CA ALA A 469 11.42 8.99 4.87
C ALA A 469 11.54 7.56 4.31
N MET A 470 10.70 7.18 3.35
CA MET A 470 10.76 5.87 2.67
C MET A 470 12.10 5.69 1.94
N VAL A 471 12.57 6.73 1.24
CA VAL A 471 13.86 6.72 0.57
C VAL A 471 15.00 6.54 1.56
N VAL A 472 15.05 7.31 2.63
CA VAL A 472 16.12 7.20 3.64
C VAL A 472 16.13 5.80 4.27
N ASN A 473 14.97 5.27 4.65
CA ASN A 473 14.87 3.91 5.18
C ASN A 473 15.34 2.87 4.16
N THR A 474 14.93 2.98 2.90
CA THR A 474 15.37 2.09 1.81
C THR A 474 16.89 2.09 1.69
N LEU A 475 17.51 3.27 1.56
CA LEU A 475 18.96 3.38 1.38
C LEU A 475 19.74 2.81 2.58
N ILE A 476 19.26 3.05 3.81
CA ILE A 476 19.87 2.49 5.01
C ILE A 476 19.71 0.96 5.03
N ASP A 477 18.50 0.43 4.77
CA ASP A 477 18.24 -1.01 4.80
C ASP A 477 18.98 -1.78 3.70
N VAL A 478 19.32 -1.15 2.57
CA VAL A 478 20.11 -1.77 1.48
C VAL A 478 21.61 -1.81 1.81
N TRP A 479 22.12 -0.78 2.48
CA TRP A 479 23.56 -0.51 2.58
C TRP A 479 24.14 -0.64 3.98
N THR A 480 23.32 -1.01 4.97
CA THR A 480 23.77 -1.28 6.33
C THR A 480 23.24 -2.63 6.82
N VAL A 481 23.88 -3.16 7.86
CA VAL A 481 23.42 -4.36 8.57
C VAL A 481 23.50 -4.13 10.07
N TYR A 482 22.48 -4.57 10.81
CA TYR A 482 22.43 -4.43 12.26
C TYR A 482 23.22 -5.55 12.94
N ASN A 483 24.26 -5.16 13.67
CA ASN A 483 25.08 -6.03 14.49
C ASN A 483 24.52 -6.06 15.91
N GLN A 484 23.87 -7.16 16.29
CA GLN A 484 23.20 -7.30 17.59
C GLN A 484 24.17 -7.27 18.77
N SER A 485 25.39 -7.78 18.59
CA SER A 485 26.41 -7.77 19.65
C SER A 485 26.97 -6.37 19.92
N ALA A 486 27.03 -5.54 18.88
CA ALA A 486 27.50 -4.15 18.97
C ALA A 486 26.36 -3.13 19.15
N PHE A 487 25.10 -3.58 19.13
CA PHE A 487 23.89 -2.77 19.18
C PHE A 487 23.91 -1.57 18.21
N ARG A 488 24.40 -1.78 16.99
CA ARG A 488 24.59 -0.70 16.00
C ARG A 488 24.44 -1.16 14.57
N LEU A 489 24.16 -0.22 13.68
CA LEU A 489 24.20 -0.43 12.24
C LEU A 489 25.63 -0.23 11.71
N GLU A 490 26.09 -1.14 10.86
CA GLU A 490 27.40 -1.10 10.22
C GLU A 490 27.23 -1.01 8.70
N TRP A 491 28.03 -0.15 8.06
CA TRP A 491 28.04 -0.03 6.59
C TRP A 491 28.53 -1.32 5.94
N LEU A 492 27.81 -1.75 4.91
CA LEU A 492 28.26 -2.84 4.04
C LEU A 492 29.40 -2.37 3.13
N PRO A 493 30.24 -3.29 2.62
CA PRO A 493 31.26 -2.95 1.63
C PRO A 493 30.64 -2.31 0.36
N GLY A 494 31.36 -1.35 -0.23
CA GLY A 494 30.98 -0.72 -1.51
C GLY A 494 30.09 0.52 -1.41
N VAL A 495 29.82 1.02 -0.20
CA VAL A 495 29.11 2.30 0.01
C VAL A 495 29.92 3.45 -0.59
N SER A 496 29.30 4.23 -1.48
CA SER A 496 29.94 5.40 -2.08
C SER A 496 29.86 6.62 -1.15
N PRO A 497 30.84 7.56 -1.21
CA PRO A 497 30.74 8.82 -0.47
C PRO A 497 29.49 9.63 -0.82
N GLN A 498 29.06 9.59 -2.09
CA GLN A 498 27.85 10.26 -2.56
C GLN A 498 26.58 9.71 -1.87
N LEU A 499 26.49 8.39 -1.71
CA LEU A 499 25.35 7.76 -1.03
C LEU A 499 25.26 8.21 0.43
N ASN A 500 26.38 8.17 1.16
CA ASN A 500 26.42 8.60 2.56
C ASN A 500 26.08 10.09 2.70
N ASP A 501 26.64 10.95 1.84
CA ASP A 501 26.30 12.38 1.80
C ASP A 501 24.80 12.61 1.52
N THR A 502 24.23 11.86 0.57
CA THR A 502 22.81 11.95 0.23
C THR A 502 21.92 11.60 1.43
N ILE A 503 22.21 10.50 2.13
CA ILE A 503 21.48 10.09 3.33
C ILE A 503 21.58 11.17 4.40
N LYS A 504 22.78 11.70 4.66
CA LYS A 504 23.00 12.76 5.66
C LYS A 504 22.19 14.02 5.34
N ARG A 505 22.19 14.46 4.09
CA ARG A 505 21.47 15.66 3.63
C ARG A 505 19.96 15.47 3.67
N ALA A 506 19.48 14.26 3.40
CA ALA A 506 18.08 13.88 3.53
C ALA A 506 17.61 13.83 4.99
N VAL A 507 18.44 13.29 5.89
CA VAL A 507 18.16 13.28 7.33
C VAL A 507 18.10 14.70 7.89
N ALA A 508 18.99 15.60 7.43
CA ALA A 508 18.90 17.01 7.78
C ALA A 508 17.57 17.62 7.32
N TRP A 509 17.13 17.32 6.09
CA TRP A 509 15.83 17.77 5.59
C TRP A 509 14.67 17.27 6.47
N LEU A 510 14.61 15.97 6.76
CA LEU A 510 13.57 15.39 7.61
C LEU A 510 13.54 16.00 9.01
N THR A 511 14.72 16.29 9.57
CA THR A 511 14.85 16.91 10.91
C THR A 511 14.21 18.29 10.94
N ASP A 512 14.37 19.08 9.87
CA ASP A 512 13.89 20.47 9.83
C ASP A 512 12.40 20.59 9.51
N PHE A 513 11.86 19.65 8.72
CA PHE A 513 10.53 19.79 8.11
C PHE A 513 9.47 18.81 8.61
N SER A 514 9.81 17.72 9.31
CA SER A 514 8.83 16.67 9.66
C SER A 514 7.72 17.10 10.63
N LEU A 515 7.95 18.14 11.44
CA LEU A 515 7.04 18.60 12.49
C LEU A 515 6.49 20.01 12.25
N GLY A 516 6.93 20.67 11.17
CA GLY A 516 6.53 22.02 10.82
C GLY A 516 5.23 22.06 10.00
N PRO A 517 4.59 23.23 9.87
CA PRO A 517 3.37 23.38 9.07
C PRO A 517 3.66 23.50 7.56
N THR A 518 4.94 23.58 7.16
CA THR A 518 5.36 23.84 5.77
C THR A 518 4.88 22.78 4.80
N TYR A 519 4.95 21.52 5.21
CA TYR A 519 4.51 20.38 4.40
C TYR A 519 3.48 19.59 5.18
N LYS A 520 2.50 19.05 4.46
CA LYS A 520 1.57 18.10 5.04
C LYS A 520 2.31 16.77 5.26
N PRO A 521 2.00 16.03 6.34
CA PRO A 521 2.53 14.69 6.58
C PRO A 521 1.71 13.62 5.85
N TRP A 522 1.03 13.97 4.75
CA TRP A 522 0.16 13.03 4.06
C TRP A 522 0.99 11.95 3.37
N ASN A 523 0.32 10.86 3.06
CA ASN A 523 0.86 9.79 2.25
C ASN A 523 -0.27 9.14 1.47
N THR A 524 0.10 8.23 0.58
CA THR A 524 -0.84 7.42 -0.18
C THR A 524 -0.44 5.96 0.00
N PHE A 525 -0.51 5.50 1.25
CA PHE A 525 -0.10 4.14 1.59
C PHE A 525 -1.05 3.09 1.01
N PHE A 526 -2.26 3.47 0.59
CA PHE A 526 -3.21 2.58 -0.08
C PHE A 526 -4.12 3.41 -0.98
N SER A 527 -4.67 2.81 -2.03
CA SER A 527 -5.53 3.48 -3.01
C SER A 527 -6.51 2.52 -3.66
N GLY A 528 -7.56 3.06 -4.27
CA GLY A 528 -8.45 2.29 -5.12
C GLY A 528 -7.73 1.74 -6.34
N SER A 529 -8.11 0.53 -6.78
CA SER A 529 -7.49 -0.14 -7.94
C SER A 529 -7.68 0.58 -9.28
N GLY A 530 -8.60 1.55 -9.37
CA GLY A 530 -8.80 2.41 -10.54
C GLY A 530 -8.35 3.84 -10.23
N LYS A 531 -7.41 4.34 -11.02
CA LYS A 531 -6.74 5.66 -10.92
C LYS A 531 -7.07 6.58 -12.11
N GLY A 532 -8.24 6.39 -12.71
CA GLY A 532 -8.64 7.02 -13.98
C GLY A 532 -8.97 5.99 -15.06
N LEU A 533 -9.49 6.45 -16.20
CA LEU A 533 -10.04 5.55 -17.22
C LEU A 533 -8.99 4.57 -17.76
N LYS A 534 -7.75 5.04 -17.96
CA LYS A 534 -6.65 4.24 -18.51
C LYS A 534 -6.22 3.06 -17.63
N SER A 535 -6.62 3.06 -16.36
CA SER A 535 -6.28 2.02 -15.39
C SER A 535 -7.39 0.98 -15.15
N LEU A 536 -8.51 1.06 -15.88
CA LEU A 536 -9.60 0.09 -15.78
C LEU A 536 -9.30 -1.18 -16.60
N PRO A 537 -9.68 -2.38 -16.12
CA PRO A 537 -9.32 -3.64 -16.77
C PRO A 537 -10.03 -3.88 -18.10
N PHE A 538 -11.14 -3.19 -18.35
CA PHE A 538 -12.00 -3.40 -19.53
C PHE A 538 -11.31 -3.07 -20.86
N TRP A 539 -10.29 -2.22 -20.85
CA TRP A 539 -9.62 -1.74 -22.06
C TRP A 539 -8.43 -2.61 -22.47
N TYR A 540 -8.10 -3.61 -21.67
CA TYR A 540 -6.95 -4.48 -21.87
C TYR A 540 -7.38 -5.81 -22.50
N PRO A 541 -6.49 -6.46 -23.28
CA PRO A 541 -6.78 -7.76 -23.86
C PRO A 541 -7.26 -8.78 -22.83
N ALA A 542 -8.34 -9.49 -23.16
CA ALA A 542 -8.88 -10.60 -22.38
C ALA A 542 -9.20 -11.79 -23.29
N ASN A 543 -9.08 -13.01 -22.77
CA ASN A 543 -9.43 -14.24 -23.49
C ASN A 543 -10.52 -15.07 -22.78
N ARG A 544 -10.95 -14.61 -21.60
CA ARG A 544 -12.07 -15.15 -20.83
C ARG A 544 -12.99 -14.01 -20.41
N ILE A 545 -14.21 -14.02 -20.94
CA ILE A 545 -15.24 -13.02 -20.63
C ILE A 545 -16.58 -13.74 -20.44
N GLU A 546 -17.09 -13.73 -19.22
CA GLU A 546 -18.28 -14.50 -18.83
C GLU A 546 -19.10 -13.74 -17.78
N TYR A 547 -20.42 -13.89 -17.81
CA TYR A 547 -21.28 -13.47 -16.72
C TYR A 547 -21.00 -14.29 -15.47
N MET A 548 -21.35 -13.77 -14.29
CA MET A 548 -21.17 -14.48 -13.00
C MET A 548 -21.98 -15.78 -12.86
N ASN A 549 -22.83 -16.11 -13.83
CA ASN A 549 -23.50 -17.41 -13.94
C ASN A 549 -22.74 -18.42 -14.85
N GLY A 550 -21.56 -18.05 -15.38
CA GLY A 550 -20.72 -18.85 -16.26
C GLY A 550 -21.08 -18.79 -17.74
N THR A 551 -22.06 -17.97 -18.15
CA THR A 551 -22.43 -17.83 -19.57
C THR A 551 -21.53 -16.81 -20.27
N ALA A 552 -21.19 -17.06 -21.54
CA ALA A 552 -20.31 -16.16 -22.30
C ALA A 552 -20.96 -14.78 -22.54
N VAL A 553 -20.14 -13.73 -22.51
CA VAL A 553 -20.56 -12.37 -22.92
C VAL A 553 -20.37 -12.24 -24.43
N ASN A 554 -21.46 -12.04 -25.19
CA ASN A 554 -21.43 -11.92 -26.65
C ASN A 554 -21.71 -10.48 -27.14
N SER A 555 -21.33 -9.49 -26.34
CA SER A 555 -21.59 -8.06 -26.60
C SER A 555 -20.27 -7.33 -26.82
N SER A 556 -20.22 -6.49 -27.86
CA SER A 556 -19.13 -5.52 -28.07
C SER A 556 -19.22 -4.31 -27.13
N VAL A 557 -20.29 -4.22 -26.34
CA VAL A 557 -20.54 -3.19 -25.31
C VAL A 557 -20.37 -3.83 -23.93
N ILE A 558 -19.76 -3.09 -23.00
CA ILE A 558 -19.61 -3.52 -21.61
C ILE A 558 -20.98 -3.89 -21.04
N PRO A 559 -21.15 -5.09 -20.45
CA PRO A 559 -22.39 -5.45 -19.79
C PRO A 559 -22.78 -4.42 -18.72
N HIS A 560 -24.07 -4.11 -18.62
CA HIS A 560 -24.55 -3.24 -17.55
C HIS A 560 -24.33 -3.91 -16.17
N GLY A 561 -23.65 -3.18 -15.27
CA GLY A 561 -23.31 -3.66 -13.93
C GLY A 561 -22.00 -4.45 -13.87
N VAL A 562 -21.56 -4.80 -12.66
CA VAL A 562 -20.28 -5.49 -12.39
C VAL A 562 -20.39 -7.03 -12.34
N ASN A 563 -21.51 -7.58 -12.82
CA ASN A 563 -21.83 -9.01 -12.69
C ASN A 563 -21.23 -9.85 -13.83
N PHE A 564 -19.97 -9.59 -14.17
CA PHE A 564 -19.21 -10.38 -15.13
C PHE A 564 -17.72 -10.43 -14.76
N LEU A 565 -17.06 -11.47 -15.24
CA LEU A 565 -15.63 -11.70 -15.16
C LEU A 565 -15.00 -11.31 -16.50
N ILE A 566 -13.88 -10.58 -16.42
CA ILE A 566 -12.98 -10.31 -17.54
C ILE A 566 -11.56 -10.69 -17.11
N GLY A 567 -10.89 -11.56 -17.86
CA GLY A 567 -9.58 -12.04 -17.49
C GLY A 567 -8.76 -12.62 -18.63
N ILE A 568 -7.47 -12.79 -18.38
CA ILE A 568 -6.57 -13.62 -19.17
C ILE A 568 -6.38 -14.94 -18.44
N SER A 569 -6.86 -16.02 -19.07
CA SER A 569 -6.61 -17.40 -18.68
C SER A 569 -5.38 -17.93 -19.41
N GLY A 570 -4.43 -18.43 -18.63
CA GLY A 570 -3.19 -19.03 -19.10
C GLY A 570 -2.18 -18.06 -19.73
N TYR A 571 -1.15 -18.62 -20.35
CA TYR A 571 -0.18 -17.86 -21.14
C TYR A 571 -0.69 -17.61 -22.56
N VAL A 572 -0.55 -16.37 -23.04
CA VAL A 572 -0.87 -15.95 -24.41
C VAL A 572 0.44 -15.62 -25.13
N PRO A 573 0.77 -16.32 -26.24
CA PRO A 573 1.99 -16.05 -26.99
C PRO A 573 2.09 -14.59 -27.48
N ASP A 574 3.31 -14.06 -27.54
CA ASP A 574 3.60 -12.67 -27.89
C ASP A 574 2.93 -12.20 -29.18
N GLU A 575 3.02 -12.97 -30.26
CA GLU A 575 2.39 -12.63 -31.54
C GLU A 575 0.88 -12.43 -31.40
N LYS A 576 0.22 -13.33 -30.67
CA LYS A 576 -1.22 -13.29 -30.43
C LYS A 576 -1.60 -12.11 -29.54
N TYR A 577 -0.86 -11.89 -28.45
CA TYR A 577 -1.15 -10.77 -27.55
C TYR A 577 -0.93 -9.41 -28.23
N ASN A 578 0.15 -9.29 -29.01
CA ASN A 578 0.43 -8.09 -29.81
C ASN A 578 -0.65 -7.82 -30.87
N ALA A 579 -1.30 -8.85 -31.41
CA ALA A 579 -2.46 -8.67 -32.27
C ALA A 579 -3.69 -8.17 -31.47
N MET A 580 -3.90 -8.69 -30.26
CA MET A 580 -5.00 -8.24 -29.37
C MET A 580 -4.84 -6.78 -28.93
N LEU A 581 -3.61 -6.28 -28.77
CA LEU A 581 -3.35 -4.87 -28.44
C LEU A 581 -3.73 -3.89 -29.56
N LYS A 582 -3.83 -4.38 -30.81
CA LYS A 582 -4.13 -3.56 -31.99
C LYS A 582 -5.61 -3.45 -32.31
N VAL A 583 -6.48 -4.07 -31.51
CA VAL A 583 -7.93 -4.00 -31.68
C VAL A 583 -8.59 -3.30 -30.48
N PRO A 584 -9.71 -2.60 -30.67
CA PRO A 584 -10.46 -2.02 -29.56
C PRO A 584 -11.09 -3.10 -28.67
N HIS A 585 -11.05 -2.90 -27.36
CA HIS A 585 -11.73 -3.69 -26.34
C HIS A 585 -12.89 -2.88 -25.79
N PHE A 586 -14.12 -3.36 -26.01
CA PHE A 586 -15.35 -2.60 -25.75
C PHE A 586 -15.38 -1.18 -26.36
N GLY A 587 -14.80 -1.03 -27.55
CA GLY A 587 -14.75 0.23 -28.28
C GLY A 587 -13.58 1.15 -27.92
N VAL A 588 -12.72 0.77 -26.96
CA VAL A 588 -11.58 1.57 -26.50
C VAL A 588 -10.27 0.85 -26.84
N MET A 589 -9.28 1.56 -27.35
CA MET A 589 -7.93 1.00 -27.57
C MET A 589 -7.22 0.78 -26.24
N THR A 590 -6.38 -0.27 -26.16
CA THR A 590 -5.60 -0.51 -24.95
C THR A 590 -4.69 0.68 -24.63
N PRO A 591 -4.80 1.28 -23.42
CA PRO A 591 -3.90 2.33 -22.98
C PRO A 591 -2.49 1.75 -22.79
N THR A 592 -1.53 2.26 -23.55
CA THR A 592 -0.14 1.77 -23.51
C THR A 592 0.80 2.67 -22.72
N ASP A 593 0.44 3.94 -22.53
CA ASP A 593 1.21 4.96 -21.82
C ASP A 593 0.68 5.20 -20.40
N PHE A 594 1.59 5.61 -19.51
CA PHE A 594 1.24 6.12 -18.19
C PHE A 594 1.64 7.60 -18.11
N PRO A 595 0.68 8.53 -18.15
CA PRO A 595 0.95 9.97 -18.13
C PRO A 595 1.26 10.51 -16.71
N GLY A 596 1.18 9.66 -15.69
CA GLY A 596 1.26 10.04 -14.27
C GLY A 596 -0.07 9.85 -13.55
N PHE A 597 -0.06 9.98 -12.23
CA PHE A 597 -1.27 9.88 -11.40
C PHE A 597 -2.19 11.11 -11.48
N ASN A 598 -1.64 12.23 -11.99
CA ASN A 598 -2.37 13.49 -12.19
C ASN A 598 -2.43 13.79 -13.70
N ASP A 599 -3.12 12.94 -14.46
CA ASP A 599 -3.22 13.07 -15.93
C ASP A 599 -3.88 14.41 -16.31
N PRO A 600 -3.19 15.34 -17.01
CA PRO A 600 -3.77 16.63 -17.38
C PRO A 600 -4.90 16.50 -18.41
N THR A 601 -5.02 15.35 -19.08
CA THR A 601 -6.12 15.05 -20.00
C THR A 601 -7.39 14.56 -19.30
N GLU A 602 -7.29 14.23 -18.00
CA GLU A 602 -8.41 13.87 -17.13
C GLU A 602 -8.50 14.87 -15.93
N PRO A 603 -8.80 16.16 -16.15
CA PRO A 603 -8.77 17.19 -15.10
C PRO A 603 -9.84 17.02 -14.01
N HIS A 604 -10.87 16.19 -14.27
CA HIS A 604 -11.86 15.79 -13.28
C HIS A 604 -11.69 14.32 -12.83
N GLY A 605 -10.62 13.66 -13.30
CA GLY A 605 -10.25 12.32 -12.85
C GLY A 605 -9.75 12.39 -11.42
N PHE A 606 -10.30 11.54 -10.56
CA PHE A 606 -9.83 11.37 -9.19
C PHE A 606 -9.90 9.89 -8.81
N PHE A 607 -9.19 9.54 -7.74
CA PHE A 607 -9.29 8.21 -7.15
C PHE A 607 -9.17 8.29 -5.63
N PRO A 608 -9.80 7.35 -4.89
CA PRO A 608 -9.69 7.32 -3.44
C PRO A 608 -8.30 6.85 -3.03
N PHE A 609 -7.78 7.48 -1.99
CA PHE A 609 -6.56 7.05 -1.33
C PHE A 609 -6.67 7.16 0.19
N TRP A 610 -5.83 6.40 0.88
CA TRP A 610 -5.73 6.39 2.33
C TRP A 610 -4.44 7.07 2.75
N SER A 611 -4.57 7.94 3.74
CA SER A 611 -3.46 8.66 4.35
C SER A 611 -3.48 8.49 5.87
N SER A 612 -2.29 8.36 6.47
CA SER A 612 -2.13 8.37 7.92
C SER A 612 -0.92 9.21 8.32
N ASP A 613 -1.17 10.34 8.97
CA ASP A 613 -0.13 11.23 9.48
C ASP A 613 0.84 10.48 10.42
N SER A 614 0.29 9.64 11.30
CA SER A 614 1.08 8.79 12.21
C SER A 614 1.98 7.81 11.49
N TYR A 615 1.55 7.29 10.34
CA TYR A 615 2.41 6.44 9.54
C TYR A 615 3.60 7.23 9.00
N THR A 616 3.39 8.44 8.48
CA THR A 616 4.48 9.35 8.09
C THR A 616 5.42 9.68 9.23
N TYR A 617 4.89 9.99 10.42
CA TYR A 617 5.72 10.26 11.58
C TYR A 617 6.51 9.03 12.02
N SER A 618 5.91 7.83 12.00
CA SER A 618 6.58 6.59 12.39
C SER A 618 7.69 6.19 11.41
N ALA A 619 7.46 6.35 10.10
CA ALA A 619 8.45 6.13 9.05
C ALA A 619 9.63 7.10 9.19
N THR A 620 9.34 8.38 9.48
CA THR A 620 10.34 9.42 9.71
C THR A 620 11.15 9.13 10.97
N LEU A 621 10.48 8.77 12.07
CA LEU A 621 11.11 8.41 13.33
C LEU A 621 12.10 7.26 13.14
N MET A 622 11.68 6.20 12.44
CA MET A 622 12.53 5.07 12.11
C MET A 622 13.73 5.47 11.23
N ALA A 623 13.54 6.33 10.22
CA ALA A 623 14.63 6.81 9.37
C ALA A 623 15.70 7.54 10.18
N LEU A 624 15.29 8.51 11.01
CA LEU A 624 16.18 9.27 11.88
C LEU A 624 16.89 8.34 12.89
N SER A 625 16.13 7.42 13.48
CA SER A 625 16.60 6.48 14.49
C SER A 625 17.62 5.46 13.96
N LYS A 626 17.40 4.94 12.75
CA LYS A 626 18.37 4.09 12.07
C LYS A 626 19.62 4.90 11.74
N TYR A 627 19.49 6.09 11.17
CA TYR A 627 20.64 6.93 10.83
C TYR A 627 21.55 7.23 12.03
N THR A 628 20.98 7.60 13.18
CA THR A 628 21.75 7.88 14.39
C THR A 628 22.42 6.63 14.97
N ASN A 629 21.96 5.43 14.60
CA ASN A 629 22.54 4.17 15.00
C ASN A 629 23.66 3.66 14.09
N ILE A 630 23.93 4.35 12.97
CA ILE A 630 25.02 3.99 12.07
C ILE A 630 26.35 4.35 12.72
N LYS A 631 27.27 3.37 12.76
CA LYS A 631 28.66 3.58 13.17
C LYS A 631 29.32 4.62 12.26
N GLN A 632 29.65 5.79 12.81
CA GLN A 632 30.37 6.85 12.11
C GLN A 632 31.85 6.54 11.89
#